data_AF-A0AAD6RGS8-F1
#
_entry.id   AF-A0AAD6RGS8-F1
#
_cell.length_a   1.000
_cell.length_b   1.000
_cell.length_c   1.000
_cell.angle_alpha   90.00
_cell.angle_beta   90.00
_cell.angle_gamma   90.00
#
_symmetry.space_group_name_H-M   'P 1'
#
loop_
_entity.id
_entity.type
_entity.pdbx_description
1 polymer ?
#
loop_
_entity_poly.entity_id
_entity_poly.type
_entity_poly.pdbx_seq_one_letter_code
_entity_poly.pdbx_strand_id
1 'polypeptide(L)'
;MEYWTQKPVEVRAIEALGKGFDLSSDFRLKYAKGMSSNNERLVLLDETNKRDVVFPGGLTISNVSEDIRCDKGDRTRYKSDVLEFNQSVN
;
A
#
# COMPACT_ATOMS: atom_id res chain seq x y z
N MET A 1 8.94 6.93 12.28
CA MET A 1 7.61 7.12 11.67
C MET A 1 7.54 8.44 10.88
N GLU A 2 8.04 9.54 11.44
CA GLU A 2 8.03 10.88 10.81
C GLU A 2 8.79 10.97 9.47
N TYR A 3 9.95 10.31 9.36
CA TYR A 3 10.73 10.23 8.10
C TYR A 3 9.99 9.48 6.99
N TRP A 4 9.26 8.42 7.34
CA TRP A 4 8.58 7.62 6.32
C TRP A 4 7.48 8.42 5.63
N THR A 5 6.70 9.19 6.39
CA THR A 5 5.66 10.07 5.86
C THR A 5 6.17 11.19 4.95
N GLN A 6 7.47 11.50 4.97
CA GLN A 6 8.10 12.50 4.12
C GLN A 6 8.50 11.96 2.74
N LYS A 7 8.53 10.64 2.55
CA LYS A 7 8.80 10.04 1.24
C LYS A 7 7.66 10.33 0.24
N PRO A 8 7.98 10.44 -1.07
CA PRO A 8 6.96 10.50 -2.12
C PRO A 8 5.93 9.37 -1.99
N VAL A 9 4.68 9.63 -2.37
CA VAL A 9 3.58 8.67 -2.18
C VAL A 9 3.81 7.38 -2.97
N GLU A 10 4.48 7.47 -4.11
CA GLU A 10 4.87 6.37 -4.98
C GLU A 10 5.81 5.40 -4.25
N VAL A 11 6.82 5.93 -3.56
CA VAL A 11 7.77 5.13 -2.77
C VAL A 11 7.05 4.47 -1.61
N ARG A 12 6.20 5.22 -0.91
CA ARG A 12 5.41 4.70 0.21
C ARG A 12 4.43 3.61 -0.24
N ALA A 13 3.85 3.75 -1.43
CA ALA A 13 2.94 2.75 -1.99
C ALA A 13 3.66 1.44 -2.31
N ILE A 14 4.82 1.49 -2.99
CA ILE A 14 5.62 0.29 -3.29
C ILE A 14 6.11 -0.40 -2.01
N GLU A 15 6.56 0.38 -1.02
CA GLU A 15 6.98 -0.17 0.28
C GLU A 15 5.82 -0.81 1.04
N ALA A 16 4.59 -0.31 0.90
CA ALA A 16 3.42 -0.84 1.61
C ALA A 16 2.88 -2.16 1.04
N LEU A 17 3.15 -2.49 -0.23
CA LEU A 17 2.61 -3.71 -0.86
C LEU A 17 3.06 -4.98 -0.12
N GLY A 18 2.16 -5.93 0.04
CA GLY A 18 2.47 -7.17 0.75
C GLY A 18 2.61 -7.03 2.27
N LYS A 19 2.36 -5.85 2.86
CA LYS A 19 2.30 -5.65 4.32
C LYS A 19 0.86 -5.74 4.81
N GLY A 20 0.70 -6.10 6.09
CA GLY A 20 -0.61 -6.08 6.76
C GLY A 20 -1.05 -4.66 7.11
N PHE A 21 -2.36 -4.45 7.26
CA PHE A 21 -2.94 -3.20 7.78
C PHE A 21 -3.98 -3.52 8.86
N ASP A 22 -4.24 -2.56 9.74
CA ASP A 22 -5.30 -2.69 10.73
C ASP A 22 -6.62 -2.18 10.18
N LEU A 23 -7.55 -3.09 9.87
CA LEU A 23 -8.86 -2.72 9.33
C LEU A 23 -9.66 -1.83 10.30
N SER A 24 -9.44 -1.96 11.61
CA SER A 24 -10.13 -1.15 12.62
C SER A 24 -9.62 0.30 12.68
N SER A 25 -8.42 0.56 12.15
CA SER A 25 -7.84 1.90 12.11
C SER A 25 -8.22 2.64 10.84
N ASP A 26 -7.64 2.25 9.70
CA ASP A 26 -7.82 2.87 8.39
C ASP A 26 -7.01 2.09 7.33
N PHE A 27 -7.35 2.24 6.05
CA PHE A 27 -6.64 1.66 4.91
C PHE A 27 -5.60 2.60 4.27
N ARG A 28 -5.50 3.86 4.72
CA ARG A 28 -4.47 4.80 4.25
C ARG A 28 -3.05 4.25 4.53
N LEU A 29 -2.14 4.48 3.58
CA LEU A 29 -0.75 4.00 3.61
C LEU A 29 -0.01 4.21 4.95
N LYS A 30 -0.30 5.28 5.69
CA LYS A 30 0.33 5.55 7.01
C LYS A 30 -0.01 4.55 8.12
N TYR A 31 -1.00 3.69 7.90
CA TYR A 31 -1.42 2.63 8.82
C TYR A 31 -0.97 1.23 8.38
N ALA A 32 -0.18 1.12 7.30
CA ALA A 32 0.49 -0.13 6.95
C ALA A 32 1.42 -0.56 8.11
N LYS A 33 1.36 -1.83 8.51
CA LYS A 33 2.19 -2.43 9.56
C LYS A 33 3.55 -2.83 8.99
N GLY A 34 4.55 -3.04 9.84
CA GLY A 34 5.88 -3.48 9.39
C GLY A 34 6.67 -2.43 8.60
N MET A 35 6.29 -1.15 8.70
CA MET A 35 7.01 -0.03 8.07
C MET A 35 8.24 0.42 8.88
N SER A 36 8.24 0.17 10.20
CA SER A 36 9.32 0.57 11.11
C SER A 36 10.28 -0.58 11.46
N SER A 37 10.02 -1.81 11.02
CA SER A 37 10.80 -3.01 11.36
C SER A 37 11.18 -3.79 10.10
N ASN A 38 12.48 -4.00 9.86
CA ASN A 38 13.12 -4.85 8.83
C ASN A 38 12.49 -4.90 7.42
N ASN A 39 11.63 -3.93 7.10
CA ASN A 39 10.77 -3.95 5.93
C ASN A 39 10.02 -5.28 5.70
N GLU A 40 9.61 -5.98 6.76
CA GLU A 40 8.99 -7.32 6.62
C GLU A 40 7.66 -7.25 5.85
N ARG A 41 7.54 -8.12 4.85
CA ARG A 41 6.32 -8.34 4.08
C ARG A 41 5.70 -9.67 4.51
N LEU A 42 4.37 -9.74 4.51
CA LEU A 42 3.60 -10.97 4.77
C LEU A 42 3.54 -11.90 3.55
N VAL A 43 3.95 -11.40 2.38
CA VAL A 43 4.04 -12.17 1.14
C VAL A 43 5.47 -12.13 0.62
N LEU A 44 5.89 -13.23 -0.01
CA LEU A 44 7.15 -13.30 -0.73
C LEU A 44 7.00 -12.60 -2.07
N LEU A 45 8.01 -11.81 -2.44
CA LEU A 45 8.15 -11.23 -3.75
C LEU A 45 9.35 -11.86 -4.44
N ASP A 46 9.35 -11.86 -5.77
CA ASP A 46 10.55 -12.18 -6.52
C ASP A 46 11.64 -11.12 -6.27
N GLU A 47 12.70 -11.54 -5.58
CA GLU A 47 13.86 -10.69 -5.29
C GLU A 47 14.95 -10.74 -6.37
N THR A 48 14.80 -11.61 -7.38
CA THR A 48 15.74 -11.80 -8.49
C THR A 48 15.35 -10.94 -9.68
N ASN A 49 14.09 -11.03 -10.13
CA ASN A 49 13.62 -10.28 -11.30
C ASN A 49 13.08 -8.91 -10.86
N LYS A 50 13.83 -7.86 -11.20
CA LYS A 50 13.57 -6.49 -10.79
C LYS A 50 13.69 -5.52 -11.96
N ARG A 51 12.93 -4.43 -11.89
CA ARG A 51 12.89 -3.38 -12.91
C ARG A 51 12.75 -2.00 -12.29
N ASP A 52 13.00 -1.00 -13.12
CA ASP A 52 12.67 0.39 -12.79
C ASP A 52 11.20 0.68 -13.09
N VAL A 53 10.51 1.36 -12.18
CA VAL A 53 9.14 1.83 -12.36
C VAL A 53 9.16 3.34 -12.52
N VAL A 54 8.70 3.81 -13.67
CA VAL A 54 8.62 5.24 -14.00
C VAL A 54 7.20 5.74 -13.72
N PHE A 55 7.10 6.78 -12.90
CA PHE A 55 5.85 7.43 -12.55
C PHE A 55 5.63 8.71 -13.38
N PRO A 56 4.37 9.11 -13.61
CA PRO A 56 4.05 10.43 -14.13
C PRO A 56 4.72 11.52 -13.27
N GLY A 57 5.31 12.53 -13.91
CA GLY A 57 6.09 13.57 -13.22
C GLY A 57 7.59 13.26 -13.11
N GLY A 58 8.06 12.14 -13.65
CA GLY A 58 9.49 11.86 -13.86
C GLY A 58 10.19 11.19 -12.68
N LEU A 59 9.46 10.81 -11.63
CA LEU A 59 10.02 9.99 -10.55
C LEU A 59 10.21 8.56 -11.05
N THR A 60 11.43 8.03 -10.90
CA THR A 60 11.74 6.63 -11.17
C THR A 60 12.11 5.94 -9.88
N ILE A 61 11.48 4.79 -9.60
CA ILE A 61 11.82 3.92 -8.48
C ILE A 61 12.52 2.68 -9.04
N SER A 62 13.79 2.50 -8.68
CA SER A 62 14.61 1.40 -9.16
C SER A 62 14.41 0.11 -8.35
N ASN A 63 14.82 -1.02 -8.93
CA ASN A 63 14.90 -2.32 -8.24
C ASN A 63 13.57 -2.82 -7.66
N VAL A 64 12.46 -2.54 -8.35
CA VAL A 64 11.13 -2.98 -7.97
C VAL A 64 10.90 -4.39 -8.52
N SER A 65 10.46 -5.31 -7.68
CA SER A 65 10.07 -6.67 -8.09
C SER A 65 9.01 -6.64 -9.21
N GLU A 66 9.11 -7.54 -10.19
CA GLU A 66 8.14 -7.61 -11.29
C GLU A 66 6.71 -8.01 -10.84
N ASP A 67 6.58 -8.62 -9.66
CA ASP A 67 5.30 -8.90 -9.01
C ASP A 67 4.53 -7.60 -8.69
N ILE A 68 5.24 -6.49 -8.54
CA ILE A 68 4.65 -5.16 -8.32
C ILE A 68 4.37 -4.51 -9.68
N ARG A 69 3.07 -4.32 -9.95
CA ARG A 69 2.58 -3.62 -11.14
C ARG A 69 2.12 -2.22 -10.77
N CYS A 70 2.54 -1.24 -11.56
CA CYS A 70 2.04 0.12 -11.51
C CYS A 70 1.25 0.37 -12.80
N ASP A 71 -0.02 0.69 -12.66
CA ASP A 71 -0.93 1.01 -13.76
C ASP A 71 -1.66 2.31 -13.44
N LYS A 72 -2.33 2.91 -14.42
CA LYS A 72 -3.11 4.14 -14.30
C LYS A 72 -4.22 4.07 -13.24
N GLY A 73 -4.62 2.85 -12.86
CA GLY A 73 -5.76 2.56 -12.00
C GLY A 73 -7.08 2.95 -12.65
N ASP A 74 -8.18 2.39 -12.15
CA ASP A 74 -9.51 2.86 -12.53
C ASP A 74 -9.89 4.04 -11.66
N ARG A 75 -10.43 5.09 -12.29
CA ARG A 75 -10.85 6.32 -11.61
C ARG A 75 -12.20 6.16 -10.88
N THR A 76 -12.51 4.94 -10.44
CA THR A 76 -13.81 4.56 -9.88
C THR A 76 -13.72 4.50 -8.37
N ARG A 77 -14.45 5.40 -7.70
CA ARG A 77 -14.64 5.35 -6.24
C ARG A 77 -15.97 4.69 -5.95
N TYR A 78 -15.94 3.46 -5.45
CA TYR A 78 -17.11 2.84 -4.84
C TYR A 78 -17.29 3.40 -3.43
N LYS A 79 -18.49 3.86 -3.11
CA LYS A 79 -18.90 4.20 -1.75
C LYS A 79 -20.04 3.27 -1.36
N SER A 80 -19.95 2.66 -0.18
CA SER A 80 -21.10 2.06 0.48
C SER A 80 -21.62 3.07 1.52
N ASP A 81 -22.92 3.06 1.78
CA ASP A 81 -23.45 3.76 2.95
C ASP A 81 -22.98 3.04 4.23
N VAL A 82 -22.98 3.77 5.35
CA VAL A 82 -22.74 3.19 6.67
C VAL A 82 -24.03 2.48 7.08
N LEU A 83 -23.95 1.16 7.27
CA LEU A 83 -25.08 0.37 7.75
C LEU A 83 -25.05 0.33 9.28
N GLU A 84 -26.21 0.52 9.89
CA GLU A 84 -26.37 0.26 11.31
C GLU A 84 -26.37 -1.26 11.55
N PHE A 85 -25.66 -1.69 12.59
CA PHE A 85 -25.71 -3.08 13.02
C PHE A 85 -27.06 -3.33 13.69
N ASN A 86 -27.91 -4.12 13.03
CA ASN A 86 -29.24 -4.42 13.56
C ASN A 86 -29.11 -5.39 14.73
N GLN A 87 -29.24 -4.89 15.95
CA GLN A 87 -29.30 -5.73 17.15
C GLN A 87 -30.71 -6.31 17.24
N SER A 88 -30.87 -7.57 16.84
CA SER A 88 -32.06 -8.33 17.22
C SER A 88 -32.05 -8.46 18.75
N VAL A 89 -32.83 -7.62 19.41
CA VAL A 89 -33.16 -7.76 20.83
C VAL A 89 -33.94 -9.06 21.00
N ASN A 90 -33.43 -9.93 21.87
CA ASN A 90 -34.14 -11.10 22.39
C ASN A 90 -34.14 -11.01 23.91
#